data_AF-A0A9P6EH58-F1
#
_entry.id   AF-A0A9P6EH58-F1
#
_cell.length_a   1.000
_cell.length_b   1.000
_cell.length_c   1.000
_cell.angle_alpha   90.00
_cell.angle_beta   90.00
_cell.angle_gamma   90.00
#
_symmetry.space_group_name_H-M   'P 1'
#
loop_
_entity.id
_entity.type
_entity.pdbx_description
1 polymer ?
#
loop_
_entity_poly.entity_id
_entity_poly.type
_entity_poly.pdbx_seq_one_letter_code
_entity_poly.pdbx_strand_id
1 'polypeptide(L)'
;MASRIAFNSLRVAGTRSMATNQQPPSERASELIEKLPSSPNLITKTGTALLAAGAAATAISQELYVVNEESIVFLASIIVFTYIGKVMQEPYSSWAQGHIDRIKNVLNQARAEHTGAVKERIESVGQMKDVVSITEGLFALSKETAKLESENFVQAQKIAVASEVKAVLDSWVRFEQQQKESEQAALTKSVIDKVLASLKDEKTQRDILASAVAEVEQLVKSKAI
;
A
#
# COMPACT_ATOMS: atom_id res chain seq x y z
N MET A 1 -63.20 -46.45 -42.36
CA MET A 1 -62.85 -47.76 -42.96
C MET A 1 -61.64 -47.51 -43.86
N ALA A 2 -60.50 -48.17 -43.76
CA ALA A 2 -60.16 -49.40 -43.08
C ALA A 2 -58.69 -49.39 -42.61
N SER A 3 -58.49 -50.16 -41.56
CA SER A 3 -57.22 -50.56 -40.94
C SER A 3 -56.35 -51.40 -41.87
N ARG A 4 -55.03 -51.15 -41.89
CA ARG A 4 -54.00 -52.16 -42.22
C ARG A 4 -52.71 -51.95 -41.40
N ILE A 5 -52.70 -52.65 -40.27
CA ILE A 5 -51.61 -53.34 -39.56
C ILE A 5 -50.21 -53.18 -40.19
N ALA A 6 -49.32 -52.46 -39.50
CA ALA A 6 -47.87 -52.50 -39.73
C ALA A 6 -47.24 -53.60 -38.87
N PHE A 7 -46.55 -54.54 -39.51
CA PHE A 7 -45.75 -55.56 -38.84
C PHE A 7 -44.54 -54.91 -38.16
N ASN A 8 -44.46 -55.06 -36.83
CA ASN A 8 -43.35 -54.61 -36.01
C ASN A 8 -42.20 -55.63 -36.13
N SER A 9 -41.13 -55.30 -36.84
CA SER A 9 -39.91 -56.11 -36.89
C SER A 9 -39.17 -56.02 -35.54
N LEU A 10 -38.97 -57.18 -34.89
CA LEU A 10 -38.10 -57.35 -33.73
C LEU A 10 -36.72 -56.73 -34.00
N ARG A 11 -36.35 -55.69 -33.25
CA ARG A 11 -34.96 -55.25 -33.15
C ARG A 11 -34.21 -56.22 -32.24
N VAL A 12 -33.37 -57.07 -32.82
CA VAL A 12 -32.31 -57.76 -32.10
C VAL A 12 -31.37 -56.70 -31.52
N ALA A 13 -31.19 -56.72 -30.20
CA ALA A 13 -30.24 -55.86 -29.50
C ALA A 13 -28.82 -56.22 -29.95
N GLY A 14 -28.26 -55.42 -30.86
CA GLY A 14 -26.87 -55.51 -31.26
C GLY A 14 -25.96 -55.27 -30.06
N THR A 15 -25.04 -56.21 -29.85
CA THR A 15 -23.88 -56.07 -28.97
C THR A 15 -23.16 -54.76 -29.28
N ARG A 16 -23.08 -53.87 -28.29
CA ARG A 16 -22.30 -52.62 -28.38
C ARG A 16 -20.82 -52.99 -28.48
N SER A 17 -20.30 -53.03 -29.71
CA SER A 17 -18.86 -53.05 -29.97
C SER A 17 -18.28 -51.73 -29.47
N MET A 18 -17.39 -51.81 -28.48
CA MET A 18 -16.58 -50.69 -28.01
C MET A 18 -15.75 -50.16 -29.19
N ALA A 19 -16.08 -48.97 -29.68
CA ALA A 19 -15.30 -48.28 -30.71
C ALA A 19 -13.99 -47.78 -30.09
N THR A 20 -12.96 -48.63 -30.13
CA THR A 20 -11.56 -48.20 -30.03
C THR A 20 -11.21 -47.48 -31.33
N ASN A 21 -10.59 -46.30 -31.23
CA ASN A 21 -9.95 -45.60 -32.35
C ASN A 21 -9.05 -46.58 -33.12
N GLN A 22 -9.52 -47.08 -34.27
CA GLN A 22 -8.79 -48.07 -35.09
C GLN A 22 -7.70 -47.32 -35.87
N GLN A 23 -6.60 -47.00 -35.20
CA GLN A 23 -5.35 -46.71 -35.91
C GLN A 23 -5.02 -47.90 -36.83
N PRO A 24 -4.44 -47.66 -38.01
CA PRO A 24 -4.09 -48.72 -38.94
C PRO A 24 -3.17 -49.74 -38.23
N PRO A 25 -3.30 -51.04 -38.53
CA PRO A 25 -2.53 -52.09 -37.85
C PRO A 25 -1.01 -51.87 -37.85
N SER A 26 -0.50 -51.19 -38.88
CA SER A 26 0.91 -50.79 -38.99
C SER A 26 1.35 -49.82 -37.90
N GLU A 27 0.52 -48.83 -37.56
CA GLU A 27 0.85 -47.82 -36.54
C GLU A 27 0.81 -48.40 -35.13
N ARG A 28 -0.16 -49.27 -34.85
CA ARG A 28 -0.21 -50.00 -33.57
C ARG A 28 0.97 -50.95 -33.41
N ALA A 29 1.40 -51.61 -34.48
CA ALA A 29 2.58 -52.47 -34.46
C ALA A 29 3.87 -51.66 -34.19
N SER A 30 4.02 -50.48 -34.81
CA SER A 30 5.15 -49.60 -34.51
C SER A 30 5.14 -49.10 -33.07
N GLU A 31 4.00 -48.70 -32.51
CA GLU A 31 3.89 -48.29 -31.10
C GLU A 31 4.28 -49.42 -30.13
N LEU A 32 3.95 -50.67 -30.46
CA LEU A 32 4.33 -51.83 -29.66
C LEU A 32 5.83 -52.12 -29.74
N ILE A 33 6.42 -52.03 -30.94
CA ILE A 33 7.87 -52.17 -31.14
C ILE A 33 8.62 -51.06 -30.41
N GLU A 34 8.08 -49.84 -30.39
CA GLU A 34 8.67 -48.70 -29.69
C GLU A 34 8.71 -48.86 -28.17
N LYS A 35 7.71 -49.55 -27.59
CA LYS A 35 7.66 -49.85 -26.15
C LYS A 35 8.62 -50.96 -25.70
N LEU A 36 9.21 -51.71 -26.65
CA LEU A 36 10.18 -52.75 -26.29
C LEU A 36 11.48 -52.14 -25.77
N PRO A 37 12.12 -52.79 -24.77
CA PRO A 37 13.37 -52.32 -24.21
C PRO A 37 14.46 -52.33 -25.29
N SER A 38 15.26 -51.26 -25.33
CA SER A 38 16.42 -51.15 -26.19
C SER A 38 17.59 -50.60 -25.39
N SER A 39 18.73 -51.28 -25.42
CA SER A 39 19.98 -50.74 -24.91
C SER A 39 20.84 -50.28 -26.09
N PRO A 40 21.47 -49.10 -26.02
CA PRO A 40 22.04 -48.40 -27.19
C PRO A 40 23.16 -49.16 -27.94
N ASN A 41 23.73 -50.23 -27.37
CA ASN A 41 24.86 -50.96 -27.97
C ASN A 41 24.71 -52.49 -28.03
N LEU A 42 23.59 -53.09 -27.61
CA LEU A 42 23.49 -54.56 -27.50
C LEU A 42 22.23 -55.16 -28.13
N ILE A 43 21.07 -54.50 -28.07
CA ILE A 43 19.83 -55.08 -28.59
C ILE A 43 18.93 -53.99 -29.19
N THR A 44 18.60 -54.14 -30.48
CA THR A 44 17.68 -53.26 -31.20
C THR A 44 16.22 -53.62 -30.86
N LYS A 45 15.29 -52.67 -31.01
CA LYS A 45 13.85 -52.88 -30.71
C LYS A 45 13.20 -53.97 -31.57
N THR A 46 13.60 -54.07 -32.84
CA THR A 46 13.19 -55.16 -33.72
C THR A 46 13.97 -56.44 -33.42
N GLY A 47 15.23 -56.32 -32.98
CA GLY A 47 16.05 -57.43 -32.52
C GLY A 47 15.47 -58.12 -31.30
N THR A 48 14.97 -57.41 -30.28
CA THR A 48 14.31 -58.03 -29.12
C THR A 48 13.06 -58.80 -29.54
N ALA A 49 12.23 -58.24 -30.42
CA ALA A 49 11.03 -58.91 -30.93
C ALA A 49 11.38 -60.20 -31.70
N LEU A 50 12.37 -60.13 -32.60
CA LEU A 50 12.82 -61.28 -33.39
C LEU A 50 13.49 -62.34 -32.52
N LEU A 51 14.29 -61.95 -31.54
CA LEU A 51 14.91 -62.87 -30.60
C LEU A 51 13.87 -63.54 -29.70
N ALA A 52 12.88 -62.80 -29.21
CA ALA A 52 11.79 -63.38 -28.41
C ALA A 52 10.95 -64.36 -29.24
N ALA A 53 10.59 -64.01 -30.47
CA ALA A 53 9.85 -64.88 -31.38
C ALA A 53 10.66 -66.12 -31.77
N GLY A 54 11.95 -65.96 -32.06
CA GLY A 54 12.87 -67.06 -32.36
C GLY A 54 13.06 -67.99 -31.17
N ALA A 55 13.30 -67.46 -29.98
CA ALA A 55 13.44 -68.23 -28.75
C ALA A 55 12.13 -68.97 -28.39
N ALA A 56 10.97 -68.34 -28.60
CA ALA A 56 9.68 -69.00 -28.43
C ALA A 56 9.49 -70.15 -29.44
N ALA A 57 9.83 -69.92 -30.71
CA ALA A 57 9.75 -70.94 -31.75
C ALA A 57 10.69 -72.12 -31.46
N THR A 58 11.92 -71.87 -30.98
CA THR A 58 12.84 -72.94 -30.60
C THR A 58 12.40 -73.66 -29.33
N ALA A 59 11.86 -72.95 -28.34
CA ALA A 59 11.31 -73.56 -27.12
C ALA A 59 10.12 -74.48 -27.43
N ILE A 60 9.23 -74.07 -28.34
CA ILE A 60 8.11 -74.91 -28.81
C ILE A 60 8.65 -76.09 -29.62
N SER A 61 9.56 -75.84 -30.57
CA SER A 61 10.12 -76.88 -31.43
C SER A 61 10.91 -77.94 -30.66
N GLN A 62 11.49 -77.59 -29.51
CA GLN A 62 12.23 -78.51 -28.64
C GLN A 62 11.35 -79.09 -27.51
N GLU A 63 10.05 -78.76 -27.47
CA GLU A 63 9.14 -79.12 -26.37
C GLU A 63 9.74 -78.79 -24.98
N LEU A 64 10.48 -77.67 -24.92
CA LEU A 64 11.29 -77.31 -23.75
C LEU A 64 10.42 -77.09 -22.49
N TYR A 65 9.13 -76.79 -22.68
CA TYR A 65 8.14 -76.74 -21.61
C TYR A 65 7.08 -77.83 -21.83
N VAL A 66 7.02 -78.79 -20.91
CA VAL A 66 6.00 -79.85 -20.90
C VAL A 66 4.83 -79.39 -20.04
N VAL A 67 3.63 -79.38 -20.63
CA VAL A 67 2.41 -79.02 -19.90
C VAL A 67 2.09 -80.13 -18.90
N ASN A 68 2.12 -79.77 -17.62
CA ASN A 68 1.79 -80.66 -16.51
C ASN A 68 0.68 -80.04 -15.64
N GLU A 69 0.25 -80.74 -14.59
CA GLU A 69 -0.71 -80.24 -13.60
C GLU A 69 -0.28 -78.89 -12.99
N GLU A 70 1.02 -78.68 -12.79
CA GLU A 70 1.58 -77.41 -12.30
C GLU A 70 1.36 -76.22 -13.25
N SER A 71 1.17 -76.46 -14.56
CA SER A 71 0.87 -75.42 -15.54
C SER A 71 -0.48 -74.74 -15.26
N ILE A 72 -1.46 -75.49 -14.75
CA ILE A 72 -2.78 -74.97 -14.37
C ILE A 72 -2.63 -74.09 -13.12
N VAL A 73 -1.85 -74.54 -12.14
CA VAL A 73 -1.55 -73.76 -10.93
C VAL A 73 -0.81 -72.47 -11.29
N PHE A 74 0.14 -72.52 -12.21
CA PHE A 74 0.87 -71.35 -12.70
C PHE A 74 -0.05 -70.34 -13.39
N LEU A 75 -0.91 -70.80 -14.31
CA LEU A 75 -1.86 -69.93 -15.02
C LEU A 75 -2.89 -69.31 -14.06
N ALA A 76 -3.41 -70.11 -13.11
CA ALA A 76 -4.29 -69.62 -12.06
C ALA A 76 -3.60 -68.55 -11.18
N SER A 77 -2.32 -68.76 -10.84
CA SER A 77 -1.52 -67.80 -10.07
C SER A 77 -1.35 -66.48 -10.82
N ILE A 78 -1.07 -66.52 -12.14
CA ILE A 78 -0.98 -65.30 -12.96
C ILE A 78 -2.31 -64.54 -12.95
N ILE A 79 -3.44 -65.22 -13.09
CA ILE A 79 -4.77 -64.59 -13.07
C ILE A 79 -5.02 -63.94 -11.70
N VAL A 80 -4.73 -64.64 -10.61
CA VAL A 80 -4.90 -64.11 -9.25
C VAL A 80 -3.99 -62.91 -9.00
N PHE A 81 -2.70 -62.98 -9.33
CA PHE A 81 -1.76 -61.87 -9.12
C PHE A 81 -2.09 -60.66 -9.99
N THR A 82 -2.50 -60.85 -11.24
CA THR A 82 -2.93 -59.74 -12.10
C THR A 82 -4.22 -59.09 -11.59
N TYR A 83 -5.16 -59.88 -11.08
CA TYR A 83 -6.37 -59.37 -10.46
C TYR A 83 -6.08 -58.60 -9.16
N ILE A 84 -5.25 -59.16 -8.27
CA ILE A 84 -4.81 -58.48 -7.04
C ILE A 84 -4.07 -57.19 -7.38
N GLY A 85 -3.18 -57.21 -8.37
CA GLY A 85 -2.47 -56.01 -8.83
C GLY A 85 -3.43 -54.90 -9.24
N LYS A 86 -4.47 -55.22 -10.02
CA LYS A 86 -5.50 -54.25 -10.42
C LYS A 86 -6.31 -53.71 -9.24
N VAL A 87 -6.72 -54.57 -8.30
CA VAL A 87 -7.54 -54.16 -7.15
C VAL A 87 -6.72 -53.37 -6.12
N MET A 88 -5.45 -53.70 -5.92
CA MET A 88 -4.58 -53.07 -4.93
C MET A 88 -3.92 -51.78 -5.41
N GLN A 89 -3.87 -51.54 -6.72
CA GLN A 89 -3.19 -50.37 -7.29
C GLN A 89 -3.76 -49.04 -6.78
N GLU A 90 -5.08 -48.86 -6.86
CA GLU A 90 -5.76 -47.63 -6.41
C GLU A 90 -5.64 -47.38 -4.90
N PRO A 91 -5.95 -48.34 -4.01
CA PRO A 91 -5.83 -48.11 -2.57
C PRO A 91 -4.37 -47.87 -2.15
N TYR A 92 -3.40 -48.58 -2.75
CA TYR A 92 -1.99 -48.33 -2.45
C TYR A 92 -1.53 -46.96 -2.94
N SER A 93 -1.90 -46.56 -4.16
CA SER A 93 -1.54 -45.25 -4.70
C SER A 93 -2.14 -44.11 -3.88
N SER A 94 -3.42 -44.21 -3.49
CA SER A 94 -4.08 -43.20 -2.65
C SER A 94 -3.46 -43.12 -1.24
N TRP A 95 -3.10 -44.27 -0.65
CA TRP A 95 -2.41 -44.32 0.63
C TRP A 95 -1.02 -43.68 0.57
N ALA A 96 -0.24 -44.03 -0.45
CA ALA A 96 1.10 -43.47 -0.68
C ALA A 96 1.03 -41.95 -0.90
N GLN A 97 0.08 -41.49 -1.72
CA GLN A 97 -0.13 -40.08 -1.98
C GLN A 97 -0.53 -39.33 -0.70
N GLY A 98 -1.43 -39.88 0.11
CA GLY A 98 -1.83 -39.28 1.39
C GLY A 98 -0.66 -39.17 2.39
N HIS A 99 0.24 -40.15 2.41
CA HIS A 99 1.44 -40.09 3.25
C HIS A 99 2.42 -39.02 2.76
N ILE A 100 2.66 -38.96 1.45
CA ILE A 100 3.50 -37.94 0.81
C ILE A 100 2.94 -36.54 1.10
N ASP A 101 1.65 -36.34 0.95
CA ASP A 101 1.01 -35.04 1.14
C ASP A 101 1.02 -34.61 2.60
N ARG A 102 0.83 -35.55 3.55
CA ARG A 102 1.02 -35.26 4.99
C ARG A 102 2.44 -34.76 5.27
N ILE A 103 3.47 -35.45 4.78
CA ILE A 103 4.86 -35.05 5.00
C ILE A 103 5.15 -33.69 4.37
N LYS A 104 4.71 -33.48 3.12
CA LYS A 104 4.86 -32.19 2.43
C LYS A 104 4.18 -31.06 3.18
N ASN A 105 2.96 -31.27 3.68
CA ASN A 105 2.21 -30.26 4.40
C ASN A 105 2.90 -29.88 5.72
N VAL A 106 3.37 -30.87 6.49
CA VAL A 106 4.15 -30.61 7.72
C VAL A 106 5.41 -29.83 7.41
N LEU A 107 6.14 -30.20 6.35
CA LEU A 107 7.38 -29.51 5.98
C LEU A 107 7.12 -28.06 5.51
N ASN A 108 6.08 -27.84 4.72
CA ASN A 108 5.69 -26.52 4.25
C ASN A 108 5.18 -25.64 5.39
N GLN A 109 4.39 -26.20 6.31
CA GLN A 109 3.91 -25.51 7.50
C GLN A 109 5.06 -25.12 8.42
N ALA A 110 5.98 -26.06 8.71
CA ALA A 110 7.15 -25.77 9.53
C ALA A 110 8.05 -24.68 8.91
N ARG A 111 8.21 -24.69 7.58
CA ARG A 111 8.94 -23.61 6.88
C ARG A 111 8.20 -22.28 7.02
N ALA A 112 6.90 -22.24 6.80
CA ALA A 112 6.10 -21.03 6.92
C ALA A 112 6.14 -20.47 8.35
N GLU A 113 5.92 -21.31 9.35
CA GLU A 113 5.96 -20.96 10.77
C GLU A 113 7.34 -20.44 11.19
N HIS A 114 8.42 -21.13 10.79
CA HIS A 114 9.77 -20.67 11.08
C HIS A 114 10.08 -19.32 10.41
N THR A 115 9.66 -19.12 9.15
CA THR A 115 9.83 -17.82 8.48
C THR A 115 8.98 -16.72 9.13
N GLY A 116 7.79 -17.05 9.64
CA GLY A 116 6.93 -16.13 10.39
C GLY A 116 7.58 -15.70 11.71
N ALA A 117 8.03 -16.66 12.52
CA ALA A 117 8.70 -16.40 13.79
C ALA A 117 10.00 -15.59 13.62
N VAL A 118 10.78 -15.87 12.58
CA VAL A 118 11.98 -15.08 12.27
C VAL A 118 11.63 -13.65 11.88
N LYS A 119 10.57 -13.45 11.08
CA LYS A 119 10.11 -12.10 10.70
C LYS A 119 9.62 -11.31 11.93
N GLU A 120 8.81 -11.92 12.78
CA GLU A 120 8.31 -11.30 14.02
C GLU A 120 9.47 -10.90 14.93
N ARG A 121 10.48 -11.76 15.06
CA ARG A 121 11.68 -11.44 15.84
C ARG A 121 12.51 -10.32 15.23
N ILE A 122 12.62 -10.26 13.89
CA ILE A 122 13.29 -9.15 13.20
C ILE A 122 12.52 -7.84 13.43
N GLU A 123 11.19 -7.85 13.39
CA GLU A 123 10.37 -6.67 13.63
C GLU A 123 10.52 -6.17 15.08
N SER A 124 10.46 -7.07 16.05
CA SER A 124 10.68 -6.76 17.47
C SER A 124 12.08 -6.15 17.71
N VAL A 125 13.14 -6.74 17.14
CA VAL A 125 14.49 -6.20 17.24
C VAL A 125 14.63 -4.87 16.46
N GLY A 126 13.91 -4.72 15.36
CA GLY A 126 13.84 -3.48 14.59
C GLY A 126 13.32 -2.31 15.42
N GLN A 127 12.26 -2.52 16.19
CA GLN A 127 11.73 -1.50 17.12
C GLN A 127 12.75 -1.10 18.20
N MET A 128 13.55 -2.05 18.68
CA MET A 128 14.58 -1.77 19.69
C MET A 128 15.73 -0.91 19.15
N LYS A 129 15.99 -0.93 17.83
CA LYS A 129 17.03 -0.10 17.19
C LYS A 129 16.74 1.40 17.34
N ASP A 130 15.47 1.78 17.28
CA ASP A 130 15.06 3.19 17.28
C ASP A 130 14.92 3.79 18.70
N VAL A 131 14.99 2.97 19.75
CA VAL A 131 14.83 3.46 21.13
C VAL A 131 15.97 4.40 21.54
N VAL A 132 17.19 4.16 21.04
CA VAL A 132 18.35 5.01 21.36
C VAL A 132 18.19 6.41 20.76
N SER A 133 17.81 6.50 19.47
CA SER A 133 17.61 7.79 18.80
C SER A 133 16.41 8.55 19.37
N ILE A 134 15.32 7.87 19.74
CA ILE A 134 14.17 8.48 20.43
C ILE A 134 14.59 9.04 21.79
N THR A 135 15.40 8.30 22.54
CA THR A 135 15.87 8.73 23.87
C THR A 135 16.79 9.95 23.76
N GLU A 136 17.75 9.92 22.84
CA GLU A 136 18.61 11.09 22.54
C GLU A 136 17.78 12.29 22.08
N GLY A 137 16.77 12.06 21.22
CA GLY A 137 15.82 13.08 20.79
C GLY A 137 15.01 13.68 21.94
N LEU A 138 14.54 12.87 22.90
CA LEU A 138 13.83 13.34 24.10
C LEU A 138 14.73 14.20 25.00
N PHE A 139 16.00 13.81 25.20
CA PHE A 139 16.95 14.61 25.97
C PHE A 139 17.31 15.93 25.25
N ALA A 140 17.50 15.88 23.93
CA ALA A 140 17.76 17.08 23.12
C ALA A 140 16.56 18.04 23.17
N LEU A 141 15.35 17.53 23.00
CA LEU A 141 14.11 18.30 23.08
C LEU A 141 13.93 18.93 24.47
N SER A 142 14.20 18.19 25.54
CA SER A 142 14.15 18.71 26.91
C SER A 142 15.14 19.87 27.12
N LYS A 143 16.38 19.72 26.62
CA LYS A 143 17.42 20.75 26.70
C LYS A 143 17.09 22.00 25.88
N GLU A 144 16.55 21.81 24.68
CA GLU A 144 16.12 22.91 23.80
C GLU A 144 14.93 23.66 24.41
N THR A 145 13.96 22.94 24.98
CA THR A 145 12.80 23.51 25.67
C THR A 145 13.25 24.41 26.82
N ALA A 146 14.13 23.91 27.70
CA ALA A 146 14.65 24.69 28.82
C ALA A 146 15.41 25.96 28.37
N LYS A 147 16.15 25.86 27.25
CA LYS A 147 16.85 27.02 26.66
C LYS A 147 15.86 28.05 26.12
N LEU A 148 14.86 27.61 25.36
CA LEU A 148 13.83 28.49 24.78
C LEU A 148 12.96 29.13 25.87
N GLU A 149 12.62 28.42 26.93
CA GLU A 149 11.90 29.00 28.08
C GLU A 149 12.71 30.11 28.76
N SER A 150 14.01 29.90 28.96
CA SER A 150 14.90 30.93 29.52
C SER A 150 15.02 32.16 28.61
N GLU A 151 15.23 31.96 27.31
CA GLU A 151 15.29 33.05 26.33
C GLU A 151 13.97 33.83 26.26
N ASN A 152 12.84 33.12 26.27
CA ASN A 152 11.51 33.72 26.27
C ASN A 152 11.25 34.51 27.56
N PHE A 153 11.69 34.01 28.72
CA PHE A 153 11.57 34.72 30.00
C PHE A 153 12.38 36.02 30.02
N VAL A 154 13.63 35.99 29.53
CA VAL A 154 14.47 37.20 29.40
C VAL A 154 13.84 38.20 28.43
N GLN A 155 13.33 37.74 27.29
CA GLN A 155 12.69 38.59 26.30
C GLN A 155 11.40 39.22 26.86
N ALA A 156 10.58 38.44 27.58
CA ALA A 156 9.39 38.93 28.25
C ALA A 156 9.71 40.02 29.29
N GLN A 157 10.76 39.84 30.09
CA GLN A 157 11.22 40.88 31.03
C GLN A 157 11.66 42.16 30.31
N LYS A 158 12.42 42.04 29.22
CA LYS A 158 12.83 43.21 28.41
C LYS A 158 11.63 43.97 27.87
N ILE A 159 10.63 43.24 27.36
CA ILE A 159 9.39 43.84 26.85
C ILE A 159 8.60 44.52 27.98
N ALA A 160 8.50 43.88 29.14
CA ALA A 160 7.82 44.46 30.30
C ALA A 160 8.46 45.79 30.71
N VAL A 161 9.78 45.83 30.89
CA VAL A 161 10.52 47.06 31.22
C VAL A 161 10.38 48.12 30.12
N ALA A 162 10.52 47.73 28.84
CA ALA A 162 10.34 48.66 27.73
C ALA A 162 8.91 49.25 27.68
N SER A 163 7.89 48.45 28.03
CA SER A 163 6.51 48.90 28.08
C SER A 163 6.24 49.88 29.23
N GLU A 164 6.85 49.65 30.40
CA GLU A 164 6.75 50.56 31.55
C GLU A 164 7.44 51.90 31.25
N VAL A 165 8.66 51.86 30.69
CA VAL A 165 9.39 53.07 30.30
C VAL A 165 8.63 53.85 29.24
N LYS A 166 8.05 53.17 28.24
CA LYS A 166 7.19 53.81 27.24
C LYS A 166 5.97 54.43 27.89
N ALA A 167 5.28 53.74 28.79
CA ALA A 167 4.09 54.27 29.47
C ALA A 167 4.43 55.52 30.29
N VAL A 168 5.57 55.54 30.97
CA VAL A 168 6.08 56.73 31.65
C VAL A 168 6.32 57.84 30.64
N LEU A 169 7.07 57.60 29.56
CA LEU A 169 7.35 58.61 28.53
C LEU A 169 6.07 59.16 27.88
N ASP A 170 5.12 58.31 27.53
CA ASP A 170 3.82 58.71 26.98
C ASP A 170 3.04 59.59 27.98
N SER A 171 3.14 59.32 29.29
CA SER A 171 2.54 60.17 30.33
C SER A 171 3.20 61.56 30.43
N TRP A 172 4.52 61.64 30.27
CA TRP A 172 5.26 62.92 30.21
C TRP A 172 4.87 63.73 28.98
N VAL A 173 4.82 63.09 27.81
CA VAL A 173 4.39 63.75 26.56
C VAL A 173 2.96 64.25 26.70
N ARG A 174 2.05 63.47 27.30
CA ARG A 174 0.68 63.92 27.54
C ARG A 174 0.62 65.12 28.48
N PHE A 175 1.42 65.12 29.55
CA PHE A 175 1.51 66.24 30.48
C PHE A 175 2.06 67.50 29.81
N GLU A 176 3.11 67.37 28.99
CA GLU A 176 3.70 68.47 28.23
C GLU A 176 2.70 69.06 27.23
N GLN A 177 1.99 68.21 26.48
CA GLN A 177 0.94 68.63 25.57
C GLN A 177 -0.17 69.39 26.31
N GLN A 178 -0.60 68.90 27.48
CA GLN A 178 -1.62 69.53 28.31
C GLN A 178 -1.14 70.89 28.89
N GLN A 179 0.13 71.01 29.29
CA GLN A 179 0.72 72.28 29.69
C GLN A 179 0.74 73.27 28.53
N LYS A 180 1.23 72.86 27.35
CA LYS A 180 1.27 73.70 26.15
C LYS A 180 -0.12 74.19 25.77
N GLU A 181 -1.12 73.32 25.79
CA GLU A 181 -2.51 73.69 25.52
C GLU A 181 -3.07 74.66 26.58
N SER A 182 -2.74 74.47 27.86
CA SER A 182 -3.16 75.36 28.94
C SER A 182 -2.49 76.74 28.88
N GLU A 183 -1.19 76.79 28.55
CA GLU A 183 -0.45 78.02 28.32
C GLU A 183 -0.98 78.77 27.10
N GLN A 184 -1.24 78.07 25.99
CA GLN A 184 -1.85 78.66 24.81
C GLN A 184 -3.26 79.19 25.11
N ALA A 185 -4.07 78.48 25.89
CA ALA A 185 -5.39 78.95 26.32
C ALA A 185 -5.28 80.20 27.21
N ALA A 186 -4.32 80.23 28.15
CA ALA A 186 -4.08 81.37 29.03
C ALA A 186 -3.56 82.60 28.26
N LEU A 187 -2.62 82.41 27.34
CA LEU A 187 -2.10 83.44 26.45
C LEU A 187 -3.20 83.97 25.53
N THR A 188 -4.01 83.08 24.94
CA THR A 188 -5.14 83.47 24.08
C THR A 188 -6.16 84.29 24.87
N LYS A 189 -6.50 83.86 26.09
CA LYS A 189 -7.39 84.63 26.98
C LYS A 189 -6.81 86.01 27.32
N SER A 190 -5.52 86.08 27.69
CA SER A 190 -4.84 87.34 28.00
C SER A 190 -4.78 88.29 26.80
N VAL A 191 -4.53 87.77 25.59
CA VAL A 191 -4.55 88.54 24.35
C VAL A 191 -5.96 89.03 24.03
N ILE A 192 -6.97 88.16 24.13
CA ILE A 192 -8.38 88.53 23.94
C ILE A 192 -8.79 89.62 24.94
N ASP A 193 -8.49 89.45 26.23
CA ASP A 193 -8.83 90.43 27.27
C ASP A 193 -8.12 91.77 27.03
N LYS A 194 -6.83 91.76 26.63
CA LYS A 194 -6.09 92.99 26.27
C LYS A 194 -6.66 93.67 25.02
N VAL A 195 -7.05 92.92 24.00
CA VAL A 195 -7.69 93.47 22.79
C VAL A 195 -9.07 94.03 23.12
N LEU A 196 -9.88 93.34 23.91
CA LEU A 196 -11.18 93.85 24.37
C LEU A 196 -11.03 95.11 25.24
N ALA A 197 -9.98 95.20 26.06
CA ALA A 197 -9.67 96.39 26.84
C ALA A 197 -9.18 97.55 25.96
N SER A 198 -8.31 97.30 24.97
CA SER A 198 -7.85 98.34 24.05
C SER A 198 -8.96 98.83 23.11
N LEU A 199 -9.94 97.99 22.77
CA LEU A 199 -11.15 98.41 22.03
C LEU A 199 -12.09 99.30 22.85
N LYS A 200 -12.00 99.29 24.19
CA LYS A 200 -12.76 100.19 25.07
C LYS A 200 -12.08 101.53 25.31
N ASP A 201 -10.80 101.66 24.95
CA ASP A 201 -10.05 102.90 25.13
C ASP A 201 -10.41 103.92 24.02
N GLU A 202 -10.65 105.17 24.42
CA GLU A 202 -11.29 106.18 23.56
C GLU A 202 -10.34 106.64 22.44
N LYS A 203 -9.02 106.60 22.69
CA LYS A 203 -7.99 106.94 21.71
C LYS A 203 -7.94 105.93 20.55
N THR A 204 -7.96 104.64 20.85
CA THR A 204 -7.96 103.56 19.86
C THR A 204 -9.28 103.48 19.10
N GLN A 205 -10.43 103.76 19.73
CA GLN A 205 -11.70 103.88 18.99
C GLN A 205 -11.65 105.02 17.97
N ARG A 206 -11.09 106.18 18.34
CA ARG A 206 -10.92 107.32 17.43
C ARG A 206 -9.94 106.99 16.30
N ASP A 207 -8.83 106.32 16.59
CA ASP A 207 -7.84 105.92 15.59
C ASP A 207 -8.40 104.85 14.63
N ILE A 208 -9.19 103.87 15.13
CA ILE A 208 -9.88 102.87 14.29
C ILE A 208 -10.95 103.54 13.42
N LEU A 209 -11.75 104.45 13.98
CA LEU A 209 -12.73 105.22 13.19
C LEU A 209 -12.03 106.09 12.13
N ALA A 210 -10.92 106.73 12.46
CA ALA A 210 -10.14 107.54 11.52
C ALA A 210 -9.52 106.68 10.41
N SER A 211 -8.93 105.52 10.73
CA SER A 211 -8.41 104.57 9.73
C SER A 211 -9.53 103.95 8.89
N ALA A 212 -10.67 103.58 9.47
CA ALA A 212 -11.82 103.07 8.71
C ALA A 212 -12.40 104.14 7.77
N VAL A 213 -12.48 105.41 8.21
CA VAL A 213 -12.86 106.52 7.34
C VAL A 213 -11.82 106.74 6.24
N ALA A 214 -10.52 106.66 6.55
CA ALA A 214 -9.46 106.78 5.55
C ALA A 214 -9.48 105.63 4.52
N GLU A 215 -9.71 104.39 4.94
CA GLU A 215 -9.85 103.24 4.04
C GLU A 215 -11.12 103.34 3.18
N VAL A 216 -12.25 103.78 3.75
CA VAL A 216 -13.47 104.06 2.97
C VAL A 216 -13.23 105.20 1.97
N GLU A 217 -12.58 106.29 2.37
CA GLU A 217 -12.20 107.37 1.47
C GLU A 217 -11.25 106.90 0.37
N GLN A 218 -10.34 105.96 0.66
CA GLN A 218 -9.41 105.39 -0.30
C GLN A 218 -10.11 104.40 -1.25
N LEU A 219 -11.09 103.62 -0.78
CA LEU A 219 -11.95 102.76 -1.60
C LEU A 219 -12.87 103.57 -2.52
N VAL A 220 -13.41 104.69 -2.02
CA VAL A 220 -14.21 105.65 -2.81
C VAL A 220 -13.33 106.38 -3.84
N LYS A 221 -12.10 106.76 -3.50
CA LYS A 221 -11.13 107.35 -4.45
C LYS A 221 -10.58 106.34 -5.47
N SER A 222 -10.49 105.06 -5.11
CA SER A 222 -9.99 103.99 -6.00
C SER A 222 -11.09 103.30 -6.83
N LYS A 223 -12.36 103.70 -6.67
CA LYS A 223 -13.48 103.30 -7.55
C LYS A 223 -13.64 101.77 -7.63
N ALA A 224 -13.48 101.10 -6.50
CA ALA A 224 -13.82 99.68 -6.33
C ALA A 224 -15.23 99.45 -5.76
N ILE A 225 -16.03 100.53 -5.68
CA ILE A 225 -17.49 100.60 -5.83
C ILE A 225 -17.79 101.87 -6.63
#